data_AF-R0KV26-F1
#
_entry.id   AF-R0KV26-F1
#
_cell.length_a   1.000
_cell.length_b   1.000
_cell.length_c   1.000
_cell.angle_alpha   90.00
_cell.angle_beta   90.00
_cell.angle_gamma   90.00
#
_symmetry.space_group_name_H-M   'P 1'
#
loop_
_entity.id
_entity.type
_entity.pdbx_description
1 polymer ?
#
loop_
_entity_poly.entity_id
_entity_poly.type
_entity_poly.pdbx_seq_one_letter_code
_entity_poly.pdbx_strand_id
1 'polypeptide(L)'
;MTSQLDTQTNNNTNKLITKVLIGNRSFEIKGLYNFSRSDTLFYCGTCLISFDSEKQNERHDLKCKKSILNSEKVHEEGPNVVYKVVGRDNISFCQSLCNLGRCFIENKTLFLEIENYNFYLLFNENSLVGYFSDEILNENHNLSCILILPDKQKMGFGKLLVDLSYKFKKGTPEKPFSVSGSHLYHKYWKNTVRKYLEDHNREYKSIEEISNDLNMTIDDVIIGLENLEMMSMYL
;
A
#
# COMPACT_ATOMS: atom_id res chain seq x y z
N MET A 1 -44.41 11.02 43.92
CA MET A 1 -44.80 10.68 42.54
C MET A 1 -44.94 12.00 41.82
N THR A 2 -44.15 12.40 40.83
CA THR A 2 -43.45 11.65 39.78
C THR A 2 -42.44 12.59 39.11
N SER A 3 -41.27 12.02 38.78
CA SER A 3 -40.35 12.36 37.69
C SER A 3 -39.79 13.79 37.55
N GLN A 4 -38.59 13.99 38.10
CA GLN A 4 -37.55 14.77 37.42
C GLN A 4 -37.09 13.97 36.19
N LEU A 5 -37.29 14.53 35.00
CA LEU A 5 -36.71 14.04 33.76
C LEU A 5 -35.33 14.70 33.61
N ASP A 6 -34.29 13.93 33.91
CA ASP A 6 -32.91 14.25 33.58
C ASP A 6 -32.77 14.31 32.05
N THR A 7 -32.57 15.52 31.53
CA THR A 7 -32.11 15.76 30.17
C THR A 7 -30.61 15.42 30.10
N GLN A 8 -30.30 14.15 29.84
CA GLN A 8 -28.98 13.78 29.34
C GLN A 8 -28.79 14.37 27.95
N THR A 9 -28.12 15.52 27.89
CA THR A 9 -27.55 16.08 26.66
C THR A 9 -26.43 15.16 26.17
N ASN A 10 -26.79 14.30 25.22
CA ASN A 10 -25.88 13.39 24.54
C ASN A 10 -25.00 14.21 23.58
N ASN A 11 -23.92 14.81 24.10
CA ASN A 11 -22.90 15.51 23.32
C ASN A 11 -22.04 14.48 22.55
N ASN A 12 -22.61 13.87 21.51
CA ASN A 12 -21.85 13.14 20.50
C ASN A 12 -21.27 14.15 19.51
N THR A 13 -20.22 14.86 19.91
CA THR A 13 -19.42 15.63 18.95
C THR A 13 -18.57 14.64 18.16
N ASN A 14 -18.94 14.40 16.91
CA ASN A 14 -18.10 13.62 15.99
C ASN A 14 -16.71 14.29 15.94
N LYS A 15 -15.67 13.56 16.37
CA LYS A 15 -14.29 14.03 16.32
C LYS A 15 -13.68 13.59 15.00
N LEU A 16 -12.91 14.50 14.40
CA LEU A 16 -12.07 14.17 13.25
C LEU A 16 -10.92 13.28 13.74
N ILE A 17 -10.67 12.18 13.03
CA ILE A 17 -9.53 11.31 13.32
C ILE A 17 -8.26 12.02 12.86
N THR A 18 -7.40 12.41 13.80
CA THR A 18 -6.12 13.07 13.54
C THR A 18 -4.93 12.15 13.73
N LYS A 19 -5.15 10.95 14.29
CA LYS A 19 -4.08 10.03 14.66
C LYS A 19 -4.40 8.58 14.30
N VAL A 20 -3.38 7.83 13.91
CA VAL A 20 -3.43 6.38 13.69
C VAL A 20 -2.32 5.72 14.49
N LEU A 21 -2.67 4.72 15.30
CA LEU A 21 -1.70 3.84 15.96
C LEU A 21 -1.72 2.47 15.27
N ILE A 22 -0.55 1.91 15.00
CA ILE A 22 -0.36 0.55 14.47
C ILE A 22 0.60 -0.18 15.41
N GLY A 23 0.05 -1.03 16.28
CA GLY A 23 0.80 -1.52 17.44
C GLY A 23 1.39 -0.34 18.23
N ASN A 24 2.70 -0.31 18.38
CA ASN A 24 3.41 0.74 19.13
C ASN A 24 3.79 1.97 18.29
N ARG A 25 3.47 1.99 16.99
CA ARG A 25 3.83 3.08 16.08
C ARG A 25 2.67 4.08 15.97
N SER A 26 2.98 5.36 16.00
CA SER A 26 2.00 6.45 15.98
C SER A 26 2.23 7.35 14.77
N PHE A 27 1.15 7.70 14.08
CA PHE A 27 1.16 8.53 12.88
C PHE A 27 0.13 9.64 13.00
N GLU A 28 0.52 10.86 12.68
CA GLU A 28 -0.42 11.97 12.49
C GLU A 28 -0.98 11.93 11.07
N ILE A 29 -2.28 12.19 10.95
CA ILE A 29 -2.99 12.21 9.67
C ILE A 29 -3.80 13.50 9.53
N LYS A 30 -3.95 13.97 8.30
CA LYS A 30 -4.88 15.08 8.02
C LYS A 30 -6.28 14.55 8.29
N GLY A 31 -7.05 15.23 9.16
CA GLY A 31 -8.34 14.76 9.68
C GLY A 31 -9.41 14.59 8.60
N LEU A 32 -9.39 13.46 7.91
CA LEU A 32 -10.23 13.16 6.75
C LEU A 32 -11.47 12.31 7.10
N TYR A 33 -11.55 11.79 8.32
CA TYR A 33 -12.56 10.82 8.73
C TYR A 33 -13.34 11.28 9.94
N ASN A 34 -14.66 11.17 9.83
CA ASN A 34 -15.62 11.49 10.88
C ASN A 34 -16.22 10.17 11.39
N PHE A 35 -15.37 9.37 12.03
CA PHE A 35 -15.79 8.11 12.62
C PHE A 35 -15.18 8.01 14.02
N SER A 36 -16.06 8.10 15.01
CA SER A 36 -15.91 7.60 16.38
C SER A 36 -15.83 8.62 17.52
N ARG A 37 -15.94 8.04 18.72
CA ARG A 37 -15.79 8.65 20.05
C ARG A 37 -14.36 9.16 20.31
N SER A 38 -13.40 8.86 19.44
CA SER A 38 -11.99 9.21 19.57
C SER A 38 -11.47 9.94 18.33
N ASP A 39 -10.41 10.73 18.52
CA ASP A 39 -9.62 11.32 17.44
C ASP A 39 -8.54 10.36 16.89
N THR A 40 -8.52 9.13 17.39
CA THR A 40 -7.46 8.15 17.16
C THR A 40 -8.04 6.81 16.69
N LEU A 41 -7.51 6.28 15.58
CA LEU A 41 -7.74 4.90 15.14
C LEU A 41 -6.62 3.99 15.63
N PHE A 42 -6.97 2.83 16.17
CA PHE A 42 -6.03 1.85 16.71
C PHE A 42 -6.03 0.61 15.83
N TYR A 43 -4.88 0.21 15.31
CA TYR A 43 -4.69 -1.01 14.54
C TYR A 43 -3.81 -1.98 15.31
N CYS A 44 -4.25 -3.24 15.43
CA CYS A 44 -3.41 -4.29 15.99
C CYS A 44 -2.14 -4.45 15.15
N GLY A 45 -0.96 -4.45 15.78
CA GLY A 45 0.32 -4.59 15.08
C GLY A 45 0.54 -5.94 14.38
N THR A 46 -0.27 -6.95 14.71
CA THR A 46 -0.16 -8.31 14.14
C THR A 46 -1.24 -8.57 13.09
N CYS A 47 -2.52 -8.41 13.46
CA CYS A 47 -3.63 -8.78 12.58
C CYS A 47 -4.25 -7.60 11.81
N LEU A 48 -3.78 -6.37 12.07
CA LEU A 48 -4.22 -5.14 11.41
C LEU A 48 -5.72 -4.85 11.47
N ILE A 49 -6.47 -5.47 12.39
CA ILE A 49 -7.85 -5.08 12.67
C ILE A 49 -7.86 -3.71 13.36
N SER A 50 -8.74 -2.83 12.90
CA SER A 50 -8.95 -1.49 13.43
C SER A 50 -9.98 -1.42 14.57
N PHE A 51 -9.73 -0.56 15.55
CA PHE A 51 -10.60 -0.23 16.67
C PHE A 51 -10.68 1.29 16.83
N ASP A 52 -11.79 1.76 17.38
CA ASP A 52 -12.05 3.18 17.63
C ASP A 52 -11.89 3.57 19.11
N SER A 53 -11.50 2.59 19.93
CA SER A 53 -11.27 2.73 21.36
C SER A 53 -10.00 1.99 21.77
N GLU A 54 -9.12 2.69 22.46
CA GLU A 54 -7.89 2.13 23.04
C GLU A 54 -8.17 0.87 23.86
N LYS A 55 -9.18 0.92 24.75
CA LYS A 55 -9.59 -0.22 25.59
C LYS A 55 -10.03 -1.45 24.78
N GLN A 56 -10.62 -1.25 23.60
CA GLN A 56 -10.99 -2.38 22.72
C GLN A 56 -9.75 -2.98 22.09
N ASN A 57 -8.82 -2.14 21.62
CA ASN A 57 -7.55 -2.58 21.05
C ASN A 57 -6.70 -3.33 22.08
N GLU A 58 -6.55 -2.81 23.31
CA GLU A 58 -5.82 -3.48 24.40
C GLU A 58 -6.39 -4.87 24.70
N ARG A 59 -7.72 -4.98 24.78
CA ARG A 59 -8.40 -6.27 25.01
C ARG A 59 -8.19 -7.24 23.84
N HIS A 60 -8.10 -6.73 22.62
CA HIS A 60 -7.80 -7.52 21.44
C HIS A 60 -6.35 -8.01 21.47
N ASP A 61 -5.38 -7.13 21.73
CA ASP A 61 -3.95 -7.46 21.73
C ASP A 61 -3.62 -8.56 22.75
N LEU A 62 -4.27 -8.58 23.92
CA LEU A 62 -4.14 -9.65 24.92
C LEU A 62 -4.56 -11.05 24.42
N LYS A 63 -5.41 -11.12 23.39
CA LYS A 63 -6.00 -12.36 22.86
C LYS A 63 -5.60 -12.65 21.41
N CYS A 64 -4.90 -11.72 20.76
CA CYS A 64 -4.61 -11.81 19.35
C CYS A 64 -3.61 -12.94 19.10
N LYS A 65 -4.07 -13.99 18.42
CA LYS A 65 -3.24 -15.14 17.99
C LYS A 65 -3.10 -15.23 16.48
N LYS A 66 -3.65 -14.26 15.73
CA LYS A 66 -3.68 -14.29 14.27
C LYS A 66 -2.30 -13.94 13.72
N SER A 67 -1.54 -14.95 13.30
CA SER A 67 -0.54 -14.79 12.24
C SER A 67 -1.29 -14.61 10.92
N ILE A 68 -0.82 -13.69 10.08
CA ILE A 68 -1.51 -13.12 8.90
C ILE A 68 -2.36 -14.17 8.16
N LEU A 69 -3.68 -14.02 8.32
CA LEU A 69 -4.77 -14.88 7.87
C LEU A 69 -4.52 -15.54 6.51
N ASN A 70 -4.61 -16.87 6.42
CA ASN A 70 -4.63 -17.69 5.18
C ASN A 70 -3.83 -17.09 4.02
N SER A 71 -2.63 -16.59 4.31
CA SER A 71 -1.84 -15.81 3.38
C SER A 71 -0.74 -16.67 2.78
N GLU A 72 -0.42 -16.39 1.52
CA GLU A 72 0.68 -17.08 0.83
C GLU A 72 1.94 -16.22 0.94
N LYS A 73 3.02 -16.78 1.46
CA LYS A 73 4.33 -16.11 1.42
C LYS A 73 4.88 -16.18 0.01
N VAL A 74 4.94 -15.03 -0.68
CA VAL A 74 5.34 -14.94 -2.10
C VAL A 74 6.77 -14.42 -2.30
N HIS A 75 7.38 -13.85 -1.25
CA HIS A 75 8.76 -13.38 -1.27
C HIS A 75 9.35 -13.36 0.14
N GLU A 76 10.63 -13.69 0.25
CA GLU A 76 11.41 -13.62 1.49
C GLU A 76 12.88 -13.32 1.12
N GLU A 77 13.41 -12.21 1.63
CA GLU A 77 14.81 -11.82 1.47
C GLU A 77 15.30 -11.13 2.75
N GLY A 78 16.15 -11.84 3.50
CA GLY A 78 16.62 -11.38 4.79
C GLY A 78 15.44 -11.08 5.74
N PRO A 79 15.33 -9.86 6.30
CA PRO A 79 14.24 -9.49 7.21
C PRO A 79 12.93 -9.15 6.49
N ASN A 80 12.91 -9.09 5.15
CA ASN A 80 11.77 -8.67 4.35
C ASN A 80 10.94 -9.87 3.92
N VAL A 81 9.66 -9.87 4.25
CA VAL A 81 8.72 -10.94 3.88
C VAL A 81 7.48 -10.32 3.26
N VAL A 82 7.04 -10.85 2.11
CA VAL A 82 5.81 -10.40 1.45
C VAL A 82 4.78 -11.53 1.44
N TYR A 83 3.60 -11.21 1.94
CA TYR A 83 2.44 -12.10 1.96
C TYR A 83 1.39 -11.61 0.95
N LYS A 84 0.91 -12.53 0.11
CA LYS A 84 -0.25 -12.34 -0.74
C LYS A 84 -1.51 -12.74 0.02
N VAL A 85 -2.49 -11.84 0.03
CA VAL A 85 -3.80 -12.02 0.63
C VAL A 85 -4.85 -11.81 -0.46
N VAL A 86 -5.69 -12.83 -0.67
CA VAL A 86 -6.79 -12.77 -1.63
C VAL A 86 -7.98 -12.06 -0.97
N GLY A 87 -8.47 -10.99 -1.60
CA GLY A 87 -9.52 -10.12 -1.06
C GLY A 87 -10.84 -10.84 -0.76
N ARG A 88 -11.34 -11.66 -1.70
CA ARG A 88 -12.58 -12.44 -1.53
C ARG A 88 -12.55 -13.39 -0.32
N ASP A 89 -11.37 -13.88 0.06
CA ASP A 89 -11.21 -14.83 1.16
C ASP A 89 -11.01 -14.12 2.51
N ASN A 90 -10.72 -12.80 2.48
CA ASN A 90 -10.30 -12.01 3.64
C ASN A 90 -10.95 -10.60 3.68
N ILE A 91 -12.23 -10.50 3.32
CA ILE A 91 -12.94 -9.23 3.09
C ILE A 91 -12.73 -8.22 4.23
N SER A 92 -13.05 -8.57 5.49
CA SER A 92 -12.95 -7.63 6.61
C SER A 92 -11.52 -7.15 6.89
N PHE A 93 -10.52 -8.03 6.69
CA PHE A 93 -9.12 -7.66 6.87
C PHE A 93 -8.68 -6.69 5.79
N CYS A 94 -8.98 -6.98 4.53
CA CYS A 94 -8.62 -6.13 3.39
C CYS A 94 -9.39 -4.80 3.40
N GLN A 95 -10.63 -4.76 3.89
CA GLN A 95 -11.35 -3.50 4.16
C GLN A 95 -10.63 -2.66 5.23
N SER A 96 -10.17 -3.28 6.31
CA SER A 96 -9.38 -2.58 7.35
C SER A 96 -8.07 -2.04 6.77
N LEU A 97 -7.37 -2.83 5.94
CA LEU A 97 -6.17 -2.39 5.23
C LEU A 97 -6.44 -1.24 4.26
N CYS A 98 -7.55 -1.28 3.51
CA CYS A 98 -7.95 -0.17 2.65
C CYS A 98 -8.26 1.10 3.43
N ASN A 99 -8.92 0.99 4.59
CA ASN A 99 -9.18 2.12 5.47
C ASN A 99 -7.87 2.71 6.03
N LEU A 100 -6.91 1.86 6.40
CA LEU A 100 -5.56 2.31 6.74
C LEU A 100 -4.91 3.06 5.56
N GLY A 101 -5.05 2.52 4.35
CA GLY A 101 -4.58 3.17 3.12
C GLY A 101 -5.16 4.56 2.91
N ARG A 102 -6.46 4.74 3.16
CA ARG A 102 -7.14 6.04 3.02
C ARG A 102 -6.50 7.12 3.92
N CYS A 103 -5.99 6.74 5.11
CA CYS A 103 -5.29 7.65 6.01
C CYS A 103 -4.02 8.29 5.41
N PHE A 104 -3.42 7.68 4.38
CA PHE A 104 -2.13 8.10 3.81
C PHE A 104 -2.15 8.31 2.29
N ILE A 105 -3.18 7.82 1.59
CA ILE A 105 -3.37 7.96 0.15
C ILE A 105 -4.51 8.93 -0.11
N GLU A 106 -4.15 10.14 -0.58
CA GLU A 106 -5.12 11.15 -0.99
C GLU A 106 -5.97 10.59 -2.16
N ASN A 107 -7.29 10.76 -2.08
CA ASN A 107 -8.27 10.33 -3.10
C ASN A 107 -8.41 8.81 -3.34
N LYS A 108 -8.11 7.94 -2.35
CA LYS A 108 -8.47 6.51 -2.47
C LYS A 108 -10.00 6.33 -2.51
N THR A 109 -10.51 5.91 -3.66
CA THR A 109 -11.95 5.76 -3.94
C THR A 109 -12.50 4.37 -3.65
N LEU A 110 -11.72 3.32 -3.90
CA LEU A 110 -12.12 1.93 -3.69
C LEU A 110 -11.62 1.39 -2.35
N PHE A 111 -12.58 1.09 -1.46
CA PHE A 111 -12.35 0.51 -0.13
C PHE A 111 -13.44 -0.48 0.32
N LEU A 112 -14.52 -0.64 -0.45
CA LEU A 112 -15.63 -1.55 -0.13
C LEU A 112 -15.66 -2.79 -1.04
N GLU A 113 -15.34 -2.61 -2.32
CA GLU A 113 -15.25 -3.69 -3.31
C GLU A 113 -13.86 -4.32 -3.27
N ILE A 114 -13.74 -5.39 -2.49
CA ILE A 114 -12.46 -6.01 -2.12
C ILE A 114 -12.26 -7.35 -2.81
N GLU A 115 -13.35 -7.99 -3.23
CA GLU A 115 -13.42 -9.36 -3.72
C GLU A 115 -12.55 -9.58 -4.97
N ASN A 116 -12.38 -8.53 -5.77
CA ASN A 116 -11.64 -8.56 -7.05
C ASN A 116 -10.17 -8.14 -6.92
N TYR A 117 -9.64 -8.02 -5.70
CA TYR A 117 -8.27 -7.55 -5.47
C TYR A 117 -7.41 -8.60 -4.75
N ASN A 118 -6.13 -8.67 -5.11
CA ASN A 118 -5.12 -9.20 -4.19
C ASN A 118 -4.40 -8.06 -3.48
N PHE A 119 -3.88 -8.36 -2.31
CA PHE A 119 -3.08 -7.46 -1.50
C PHE A 119 -1.74 -8.13 -1.18
N TYR A 120 -0.65 -7.43 -1.42
CA TYR A 120 0.71 -7.90 -1.18
C TYR A 120 1.31 -7.06 -0.06
N LEU A 121 1.37 -7.62 1.15
CA LEU A 121 1.78 -6.93 2.35
C LEU A 121 3.25 -7.21 2.63
N LEU A 122 4.06 -6.17 2.71
CA LEU A 122 5.46 -6.25 3.08
C LEU A 122 5.62 -6.06 4.59
N PHE A 123 6.29 -7.02 5.21
CA PHE A 123 6.72 -6.99 6.60
C PHE A 123 8.25 -6.94 6.65
N ASN A 124 8.76 -6.16 7.60
CA ASN A 124 10.16 -6.13 7.99
C ASN A 124 10.22 -6.37 9.49
N GLU A 125 10.93 -7.41 9.93
CA GLU A 125 11.01 -7.80 11.36
C GLU A 125 9.63 -7.91 12.04
N ASN A 126 8.68 -8.59 11.39
CA ASN A 126 7.28 -8.76 11.84
C ASN A 126 6.45 -7.48 11.95
N SER A 127 6.96 -6.34 11.48
CA SER A 127 6.20 -5.08 11.44
C SER A 127 5.77 -4.77 10.00
N LEU A 128 4.51 -4.39 9.82
CA LEU A 128 4.01 -3.92 8.53
C LEU A 128 4.83 -2.72 8.06
N VAL A 129 5.34 -2.78 6.82
CA VAL A 129 6.08 -1.68 6.18
C VAL A 129 5.18 -0.94 5.20
N GLY A 130 4.39 -1.69 4.45
CA GLY A 130 3.60 -1.18 3.34
C GLY A 130 2.91 -2.31 2.60
N TYR A 131 2.16 -1.96 1.57
CA TYR A 131 1.50 -2.94 0.72
C TYR A 131 1.27 -2.36 -0.68
N PHE A 132 1.01 -3.24 -1.64
CA PHE A 132 0.31 -2.86 -2.85
C PHE A 132 -0.91 -3.76 -3.08
N SER A 133 -1.86 -3.29 -3.88
CA SER A 133 -2.99 -4.09 -4.37
C SER A 133 -2.98 -4.17 -5.89
N ASP A 134 -3.49 -5.26 -6.44
CA ASP A 134 -3.76 -5.40 -7.87
C ASP A 134 -5.17 -5.93 -8.10
N GLU A 135 -5.80 -5.51 -9.19
CA GLU A 135 -7.10 -6.03 -9.61
C GLU A 135 -6.91 -7.32 -10.40
N ILE A 136 -7.64 -8.37 -10.01
CA ILE A 136 -7.47 -9.75 -10.51
C ILE A 136 -7.75 -9.83 -12.03
N LEU A 137 -8.81 -9.16 -12.49
CA LEU A 137 -9.28 -9.25 -13.88
C LEU A 137 -8.69 -8.20 -14.82
N ASN A 138 -7.94 -7.23 -14.29
CA ASN A 138 -7.38 -6.15 -15.10
C ASN A 138 -6.04 -6.56 -15.69
N GLU A 139 -6.01 -7.03 -16.93
CA GLU A 139 -4.77 -7.54 -17.54
C GLU A 139 -3.73 -6.45 -17.84
N ASN A 140 -4.16 -5.18 -17.94
CA ASN A 140 -3.28 -4.06 -18.27
C ASN A 140 -2.54 -3.51 -17.05
N HIS A 141 -3.15 -3.58 -15.87
CA HIS A 141 -2.58 -3.05 -14.64
C HIS A 141 -1.97 -4.12 -13.75
N ASN A 142 -0.74 -3.90 -13.31
CA ASN A 142 -0.08 -4.76 -12.32
C ASN A 142 -0.13 -4.20 -10.90
N LEU A 143 -0.63 -2.97 -10.72
CA LEU A 143 -0.72 -2.31 -9.44
C LEU A 143 -1.82 -1.23 -9.45
N SER A 144 -2.75 -1.30 -8.50
CA SER A 144 -3.85 -0.32 -8.33
C SER A 144 -3.55 0.71 -7.24
N CYS A 145 -3.00 0.28 -6.11
CA CYS A 145 -2.62 1.16 -5.01
C CYS A 145 -1.30 0.68 -4.41
N ILE A 146 -0.46 1.62 -3.99
CA ILE A 146 0.76 1.34 -3.22
C ILE A 146 0.85 2.28 -2.03
N LEU A 147 1.19 1.72 -0.88
CA LEU A 147 1.47 2.47 0.34
C LEU A 147 2.77 1.98 0.95
N ILE A 148 3.64 2.93 1.31
CA ILE A 148 4.70 2.72 2.30
C ILE A 148 4.38 3.60 3.50
N LEU A 149 4.35 2.99 4.69
CA LEU A 149 4.06 3.71 5.93
C LEU A 149 5.10 4.82 6.15
N PRO A 150 4.70 5.98 6.70
CA PRO A 150 5.53 7.19 6.72
C PRO A 150 6.94 7.01 7.29
N ASP A 151 7.07 6.27 8.40
CA ASP A 151 8.33 5.98 9.09
C ASP A 151 9.23 4.97 8.36
N LYS A 152 8.74 4.36 7.27
CA LYS A 152 9.49 3.43 6.42
C LYS A 152 9.73 3.97 5.01
N GLN A 153 9.35 5.21 4.73
CA GLN A 153 9.60 5.83 3.43
C GLN A 153 11.10 6.10 3.21
N LYS A 154 11.51 6.18 1.94
CA LYS A 154 12.91 6.44 1.51
C LYS A 154 13.93 5.37 1.91
N MET A 155 13.50 4.21 2.41
CA MET A 155 14.35 3.07 2.76
C MET A 155 14.45 1.98 1.67
N GLY A 156 13.98 2.26 0.45
CA GLY A 156 14.02 1.31 -0.68
C GLY A 156 12.81 0.38 -0.79
N PHE A 157 11.94 0.29 0.22
CA PHE A 157 10.77 -0.59 0.21
C PHE A 157 9.75 -0.30 -0.91
N GLY A 158 9.59 0.96 -1.30
CA GLY A 158 8.75 1.32 -2.45
C GLY A 158 9.27 0.71 -3.74
N LYS A 159 10.59 0.69 -3.94
CA LYS A 159 11.21 0.04 -5.10
C LYS A 159 10.96 -1.48 -5.06
N LEU A 160 11.19 -2.11 -3.91
CA LEU A 160 10.97 -3.55 -3.72
C LEU A 160 9.54 -3.98 -4.08
N LEU A 161 8.53 -3.24 -3.62
CA LEU A 161 7.14 -3.56 -3.95
C LEU A 161 6.84 -3.41 -5.46
N VAL A 162 7.42 -2.39 -6.11
CA VAL A 162 7.29 -2.20 -7.56
C VAL A 162 8.05 -3.28 -8.34
N ASP A 163 9.25 -3.68 -7.90
CA ASP A 163 9.98 -4.82 -8.50
C ASP A 163 9.11 -6.08 -8.47
N LEU A 164 8.45 -6.34 -7.35
CA LEU A 164 7.58 -7.50 -7.19
C LEU A 164 6.31 -7.41 -8.04
N SER A 165 5.68 -6.24 -8.18
CA SER A 165 4.49 -6.10 -9.03
C SER A 165 4.81 -6.45 -10.49
N TYR A 166 5.92 -5.94 -11.04
CA TYR A 166 6.39 -6.29 -12.39
C TYR A 166 6.84 -7.75 -12.51
N LYS A 167 7.41 -8.33 -11.44
CA LYS A 167 7.77 -9.75 -11.42
C LYS A 167 6.55 -10.67 -11.48
N PHE A 168 5.45 -10.31 -10.80
CA PHE A 168 4.26 -11.15 -10.72
C PHE A 168 3.33 -10.98 -11.92
N LYS A 169 3.30 -9.79 -12.53
CA LYS A 169 2.36 -9.48 -13.61
C LYS A 169 2.92 -8.40 -14.54
N LYS A 170 2.95 -8.71 -15.84
CA LYS A 170 3.23 -7.71 -16.88
C LYS A 170 2.11 -6.67 -16.88
N GLY A 171 2.47 -5.40 -16.98
CA GLY A 171 1.49 -4.31 -16.99
C GLY A 171 2.09 -2.96 -16.65
N THR A 172 1.23 -2.03 -16.22
CA THR A 172 1.60 -0.69 -15.75
C THR A 172 0.81 -0.37 -14.46
N PRO A 173 1.28 0.51 -13.57
CA PRO A 173 0.46 0.98 -12.47
C PRO A 173 -0.76 1.79 -12.94
N GLU A 174 -1.85 1.71 -12.17
CA GLU A 174 -3.06 2.51 -12.36
C GLU A 174 -2.77 4.01 -12.24
N LYS A 175 -3.42 4.80 -13.10
CA LYS A 175 -3.29 6.26 -13.21
C LYS A 175 -4.63 6.92 -12.82
N PRO A 176 -4.64 8.16 -12.28
CA PRO A 176 -3.49 9.05 -12.07
C PRO A 176 -2.65 8.70 -10.83
N PHE A 177 -1.36 9.05 -10.86
CA PHE A 177 -0.47 8.87 -9.72
C PHE A 177 -0.63 9.97 -8.66
N SER A 178 -0.32 9.62 -7.41
CA SER A 178 0.08 10.63 -6.42
C SER A 178 1.42 11.27 -6.82
N VAL A 179 1.74 12.44 -6.26
CA VAL A 179 3.04 13.10 -6.50
C VAL A 179 4.19 12.16 -6.15
N SER A 180 4.14 11.49 -5.00
CA SER A 180 5.17 10.54 -4.59
C SER A 180 5.21 9.29 -5.49
N GLY A 181 4.05 8.80 -5.93
CA GLY A 181 3.94 7.68 -6.88
C GLY A 181 4.59 8.00 -8.22
N SER A 182 4.33 9.19 -8.77
CA SER A 182 4.95 9.66 -10.01
C SER A 182 6.48 9.68 -9.90
N HIS A 183 7.03 10.28 -8.84
CA HIS A 183 8.48 10.28 -8.61
C HIS A 183 9.06 8.87 -8.46
N LEU A 184 8.34 7.97 -7.77
CA LEU A 184 8.76 6.58 -7.61
C LEU A 184 8.84 5.87 -8.97
N TYR A 185 7.80 5.93 -9.79
CA TYR A 185 7.74 5.22 -11.07
C TYR A 185 8.68 5.79 -12.12
N HIS A 186 8.78 7.11 -12.27
CA HIS A 186 9.75 7.72 -13.19
C HIS A 186 11.19 7.34 -12.82
N LYS A 187 11.53 7.35 -11.52
CA LYS A 187 12.84 6.90 -11.06
C LYS A 187 13.04 5.41 -11.28
N TYR A 188 12.00 4.60 -11.08
CA TYR A 188 12.03 3.15 -11.29
C TYR A 188 12.30 2.83 -12.76
N TRP A 189 11.43 3.25 -13.68
CA TRP A 189 11.53 2.95 -15.12
C TRP A 189 12.88 3.38 -15.69
N LYS A 190 13.33 4.59 -15.39
CA LYS A 190 14.64 5.09 -15.82
C LYS A 190 15.79 4.18 -15.38
N ASN A 191 15.81 3.78 -14.10
CA ASN A 191 16.91 2.96 -13.58
C ASN A 191 16.83 1.51 -14.07
N THR A 192 15.62 0.97 -14.21
CA THR A 192 15.40 -0.39 -14.70
C THR A 192 15.84 -0.52 -16.15
N VAL A 193 15.42 0.41 -17.01
CA VAL A 193 15.83 0.45 -18.42
C VAL A 193 17.35 0.68 -18.54
N ARG A 194 17.92 1.64 -17.78
CA ARG A 194 19.37 1.87 -17.78
C ARG A 194 20.15 0.60 -17.45
N LYS A 195 19.77 -0.08 -16.37
CA LYS A 195 20.43 -1.32 -15.95
C LYS A 195 20.29 -2.40 -17.02
N TYR A 196 19.11 -2.55 -17.61
CA TYR A 196 18.90 -3.51 -18.69
C TYR A 196 19.83 -3.24 -19.88
N LEU A 197 19.98 -1.98 -20.29
CA LEU A 197 20.89 -1.60 -21.39
C LEU A 197 22.37 -1.80 -21.03
N GLU A 198 22.77 -1.53 -19.78
CA GLU A 198 24.12 -1.80 -19.28
C GLU A 198 24.45 -3.31 -19.33
N ASP A 199 23.50 -4.14 -18.92
CA ASP A 199 23.63 -5.60 -18.91
C ASP A 199 23.64 -6.20 -20.34
N HIS A 200 23.07 -5.50 -21.34
CA HIS A 200 22.97 -5.94 -22.74
C HIS A 200 23.73 -5.02 -23.73
N ASN A 201 24.77 -4.31 -23.27
CA ASN A 201 25.45 -3.25 -24.02
C ASN A 201 26.10 -3.64 -25.37
N ARG A 202 26.09 -4.93 -25.73
CA ARG A 202 26.61 -5.48 -26.99
C ARG A 202 25.53 -6.04 -27.91
N GLU A 203 24.26 -5.93 -27.52
CA GLU A 203 23.13 -6.46 -28.25
C GLU A 203 22.23 -5.31 -28.72
N TYR A 204 21.73 -5.43 -29.95
CA TYR A 204 20.62 -4.59 -30.40
C TYR A 204 19.32 -5.22 -29.91
N LYS A 205 18.58 -4.47 -29.09
CA LYS A 205 17.27 -4.88 -28.56
C LYS A 205 16.18 -3.95 -29.09
N SER A 206 15.10 -4.52 -29.59
CA SER A 206 13.89 -3.76 -29.92
C SER A 206 13.17 -3.32 -28.63
N ILE A 207 12.30 -2.31 -28.73
CA ILE A 207 11.51 -1.84 -27.58
C ILE A 207 10.57 -2.95 -27.09
N GLU A 208 10.05 -3.78 -27.99
CA GLU A 208 9.21 -4.94 -27.68
C GLU A 208 9.98 -6.01 -26.90
N GLU A 209 11.24 -6.27 -27.27
CA GLU A 209 12.11 -7.20 -26.52
C GLU A 209 12.34 -6.69 -25.09
N ILE A 210 12.69 -5.40 -24.94
CA ILE A 210 12.87 -4.78 -23.62
C ILE A 210 11.58 -4.86 -22.78
N SER A 211 10.43 -4.54 -23.39
CA SER A 211 9.11 -4.63 -22.75
C SER A 211 8.81 -6.04 -22.24
N ASN A 212 9.10 -7.06 -23.04
CA ASN A 212 8.88 -8.44 -22.67
C ASN A 212 9.82 -8.90 -21.54
N ASP A 213 11.11 -8.59 -21.65
CA ASP A 213 12.11 -9.01 -20.66
C ASP A 213 11.89 -8.34 -19.29
N LEU A 214 11.42 -7.09 -19.29
CA LEU A 214 11.17 -6.32 -18.07
C LEU A 214 9.74 -6.45 -17.51
N ASN A 215 8.85 -7.18 -18.20
CA ASN A 215 7.41 -7.21 -17.91
C ASN A 215 6.77 -5.80 -17.84
N MET A 216 7.34 -4.82 -18.53
CA MET A 216 6.83 -3.45 -18.59
C MET A 216 5.99 -3.26 -19.85
N THR A 217 5.05 -2.31 -19.86
CA THR A 217 4.43 -1.89 -21.12
C THR A 217 5.45 -1.19 -22.02
N ILE A 218 5.17 -1.16 -23.32
CA ILE A 218 5.99 -0.41 -24.28
C ILE A 218 6.08 1.07 -23.87
N ASP A 219 4.96 1.67 -23.47
CA ASP A 219 4.91 3.06 -23.01
C ASP A 219 5.81 3.32 -21.79
N ASP A 220 5.80 2.43 -20.78
CA ASP A 220 6.64 2.58 -19.59
C ASP A 220 8.14 2.45 -19.94
N VAL A 221 8.48 1.60 -20.92
CA VAL A 221 9.85 1.48 -21.45
C VAL A 221 10.28 2.76 -22.17
N ILE A 222 9.42 3.31 -23.05
CA ILE A 222 9.68 4.57 -23.76
C ILE A 222 9.92 5.70 -22.77
N ILE A 223 9.05 5.85 -21.76
CA ILE A 223 9.24 6.84 -20.69
C ILE A 223 10.58 6.62 -19.98
N GLY A 224 10.97 5.37 -19.72
CA GLY A 224 12.27 5.04 -19.15
C GLY A 224 13.45 5.53 -20.02
N LEU A 225 13.39 5.31 -21.33
CA LEU A 225 14.40 5.72 -22.31
C LEU A 225 14.49 7.25 -22.45
N GLU A 226 13.36 7.94 -22.63
CA GLU A 226 13.31 9.40 -22.75
C GLU A 226 13.94 10.08 -21.52
N ASN A 227 13.69 9.55 -20.33
CA ASN A 227 14.25 10.06 -19.08
C ASN A 227 15.78 9.83 -18.95
N LEU A 228 16.38 8.95 -19.76
CA LEU A 228 17.84 8.79 -19.85
C LEU A 228 18.45 9.84 -20.77
N GLU A 229 17.86 10.05 -21.96
CA GLU A 229 18.32 11.04 -22.93
C GLU A 229 18.31 12.45 -22.33
N MET A 230 17.26 12.79 -21.57
CA MET A 230 17.22 14.07 -20.85
C MET A 230 18.44 14.26 -19.95
N MET A 231 18.88 13.25 -19.19
CA MET A 231 20.08 13.39 -18.35
C MET A 231 21.37 13.55 -19.17
N SER A 232 21.47 12.90 -20.32
CA SER A 232 22.64 13.04 -21.21
C SER A 232 22.77 14.44 -21.82
N MET A 233 21.67 15.20 -21.93
CA MET A 233 21.69 16.59 -22.40
C MET A 233 22.04 17.61 -21.29
N TYR A 234 22.00 17.21 -20.01
CA TYR A 234 22.30 18.08 -18.86
C TYR A 234 23.68 17.85 -18.23
N LEU A 235 24.50 16.94 -18.78
CA LEU A 235 25.89 16.66 -18.37
C LEU A 235 26.86 17.04 -19.49
#